data_AF-A0A961S0X1-F1
#
_entry.id   AF-A0A961S0X1-F1
#
_cell.length_a   1.000
_cell.length_b   1.000
_cell.length_c   1.000
_cell.angle_alpha   90.00
_cell.angle_beta   90.00
_cell.angle_gamma   90.00
#
_symmetry.space_group_name_H-M   'P 1'
#
loop_
_entity.id
_entity.type
_entity.pdbx_description
1 polymer ?
#
loop_
_entity_poly.entity_id
_entity_poly.type
_entity_poly.pdbx_seq_one_letter_code
_entity_poly.pdbx_strand_id
1 'polypeptide(L)'
;MRNVLGIDVGGTFTDFVAYDPRTREVRVWKELSTPTDPVTGIISGLSQHPNVAGIDNLRIGTTVATNALLERKGATVAYVTTKGFRDVPFIQRGNRKYHYDMSWVKPKPLMKRRHCFELDERI
;
A
#
# COMPACT_ATOMS: atom_id res chain seq x y z
N MET A 1 28.69 -9.60 9.40
CA MET A 1 27.26 -9.95 9.27
C MET A 1 26.46 -8.68 9.55
N ARG A 2 25.33 -8.46 8.87
CA ARG A 2 24.59 -7.18 8.88
C ARG A 2 23.45 -7.20 9.90
N ASN A 3 23.33 -6.17 10.73
CA ASN A 3 22.18 -5.98 11.61
C ASN A 3 20.95 -5.63 10.79
N VAL A 4 19.84 -6.34 11.01
CA VAL A 4 18.62 -6.19 10.21
C VAL A 4 17.47 -5.74 11.09
N LEU A 5 16.69 -4.77 10.59
CA LEU A 5 15.41 -4.37 11.18
C LEU A 5 14.28 -4.59 10.18
N GLY A 6 13.27 -5.34 10.59
CA GLY A 6 11.97 -5.42 9.94
C GLY A 6 10.96 -4.51 10.65
N ILE A 7 10.17 -3.77 9.88
CA ILE A 7 9.06 -2.95 10.36
C ILE A 7 7.80 -3.39 9.60
N ASP A 8 6.70 -3.65 10.30
CA ASP A 8 5.38 -3.85 9.71
C ASP A 8 4.41 -2.79 10.21
N VAL A 9 3.98 -1.91 9.30
CA VAL A 9 3.07 -0.82 9.61
C VAL A 9 1.63 -1.27 9.37
N GLY A 10 0.93 -1.56 10.46
CA GLY A 10 -0.50 -1.88 10.50
C GLY A 10 -1.40 -0.67 10.72
N GLY A 11 -2.71 -0.92 10.81
CA GLY A 11 -3.70 0.12 11.13
C GLY A 11 -3.69 0.57 12.59
N THR A 12 -3.48 -0.35 13.52
CA THR A 12 -3.50 -0.07 14.98
C THR A 12 -2.10 0.02 15.56
N PHE A 13 -1.20 -0.86 15.12
CA PHE A 13 0.16 -0.97 15.64
C PHE A 13 1.17 -1.05 14.50
N THR A 14 2.37 -0.54 14.78
CA THR A 14 3.56 -0.76 13.99
C THR A 14 4.46 -1.73 14.75
N ASP A 15 4.73 -2.88 14.15
CA ASP A 15 5.54 -3.96 14.71
C ASP A 15 6.99 -3.83 14.26
N PHE A 16 7.94 -4.03 15.17
CA PHE A 16 9.37 -3.95 14.91
C PHE A 16 10.09 -5.23 15.32
N VAL A 17 10.97 -5.73 14.47
CA VAL A 17 11.78 -6.92 14.71
C VAL A 17 13.23 -6.66 14.30
N ALA A 18 14.13 -6.52 15.28
CA ALA A 18 15.55 -6.38 15.07
C ALA A 18 16.28 -7.71 15.29
N TYR A 19 17.28 -7.99 14.47
CA TYR A 19 18.14 -9.16 14.57
C TYR A 19 19.62 -8.77 14.44
N ASP A 20 20.40 -9.10 15.47
CA ASP A 20 21.86 -9.00 15.46
C ASP A 20 22.45 -10.40 15.19
N PRO A 21 23.06 -10.64 14.01
CA PRO A 21 23.63 -11.94 13.68
C PRO A 21 24.93 -12.29 14.42
N ARG A 22 25.61 -11.30 15.04
CA ARG A 22 26.82 -11.53 15.85
C ARG A 22 26.46 -12.09 17.23
N THR A 23 25.49 -11.49 17.89
CA THR A 23 25.03 -11.92 19.22
C THR A 23 23.94 -12.98 19.15
N ARG A 24 23.28 -13.11 17.99
CA ARG A 24 22.06 -13.89 17.74
C ARG A 24 20.85 -13.38 18.54
N GLU A 25 20.89 -12.15 19.05
CA GLU A 25 19.76 -11.56 19.75
C GLU A 25 18.66 -11.14 18.78
N VAL A 26 17.42 -11.37 19.20
CA VAL A 26 16.21 -10.87 18.54
C VAL A 26 15.53 -9.91 19.50
N ARG A 27 15.23 -8.71 19.03
CA ARG A 27 14.46 -7.72 19.79
C ARG A 27 13.17 -7.41 19.07
N VAL A 28 12.06 -7.50 19.79
CA VAL A 28 10.72 -7.22 19.26
C VAL A 28 10.08 -6.15 20.12
N TRP A 29 9.47 -5.17 19.48
CA TRP A 29 8.66 -4.17 20.18
C TRP A 29 7.55 -3.67 19.26
N LYS A 30 6.61 -2.96 19.87
CA LYS A 30 5.38 -2.52 19.24
C LYS A 30 5.12 -1.08 19.61
N GLU A 31 4.77 -0.29 18.61
CA GLU A 31 4.38 1.11 18.78
C GLU A 31 2.95 1.31 18.25
N LEU A 32 2.21 2.25 18.81
CA LEU A 32 0.91 2.64 18.24
C LEU A 32 1.11 3.21 16.83
N SER A 33 0.33 2.72 15.88
CA SER A 33 0.31 3.31 14.53
C SER A 33 -0.24 4.72 14.58
N THR A 34 0.28 5.58 13.71
CA THR A 34 -0.25 6.93 13.47
C THR A 34 -0.85 6.97 12.06
N PRO A 35 -2.13 6.60 11.83
CA PRO A 35 -2.65 6.38 10.48
C PRO A 35 -2.64 7.62 9.59
N THR A 36 -2.77 8.81 10.19
CA THR A 36 -2.72 10.10 9.48
C THR A 36 -1.30 10.47 9.05
N ASP A 37 -0.29 9.95 9.75
CA ASP A 37 1.12 10.15 9.45
C ASP A 37 1.95 8.94 9.91
N PRO A 38 2.00 7.89 9.08
CA PRO A 38 2.71 6.65 9.42
C PRO A 38 4.20 6.86 9.71
N VAL A 39 4.81 7.93 9.14
CA VAL A 39 6.23 8.23 9.32
C VAL A 39 6.51 8.59 10.77
N THR A 40 5.66 9.40 11.39
CA THR A 40 5.80 9.76 12.81
C THR A 40 5.74 8.53 13.72
N GLY A 41 4.83 7.59 13.46
CA GLY A 41 4.75 6.33 14.21
C GLY A 41 6.02 5.47 14.06
N ILE A 42 6.57 5.40 12.86
CA ILE A 42 7.84 4.68 12.60
C ILE A 42 9.00 5.34 13.36
N ILE A 43 9.13 6.67 13.31
CA ILE A 43 10.21 7.41 13.99
C ILE A 43 10.10 7.24 15.51
N SER A 44 8.90 7.33 16.08
CA SER A 44 8.65 7.09 17.51
C SER A 44 9.11 5.69 17.91
N GLY A 45 8.68 4.67 17.16
CA GLY A 45 9.08 3.29 17.42
C GLY A 45 10.59 3.06 17.25
N LEU A 46 11.24 3.69 16.27
CA LEU A 46 12.69 3.60 16.08
C LEU A 46 13.47 4.18 17.28
N SER A 47 12.98 5.22 17.94
CA SER A 47 13.63 5.81 19.12
C SER A 47 13.78 4.84 20.29
N GLN A 48 12.98 3.76 20.33
CA GLN A 48 13.10 2.71 21.33
C GLN A 48 14.26 1.74 21.07
N HIS A 49 14.86 1.77 19.87
CA HIS A 49 16.01 0.95 19.52
C HIS A 49 17.32 1.59 20.03
N PRO A 50 18.13 0.90 20.83
CA PRO A 50 19.27 1.50 21.55
C PRO A 50 20.39 1.98 20.62
N ASN A 51 20.48 1.44 19.40
CA ASN A 51 21.50 1.82 18.42
C ASN A 51 20.92 1.82 17.01
N VAL A 52 20.08 2.81 16.68
CA VAL A 52 19.51 2.95 15.32
C VAL A 52 20.60 3.09 14.26
N ALA A 53 21.69 3.81 14.56
CA ALA A 53 22.81 4.02 13.64
C ALA A 53 23.57 2.73 13.28
N GLY A 54 23.43 1.68 14.09
CA GLY A 54 24.02 0.37 13.84
C GLY A 54 23.17 -0.59 12.99
N ILE A 55 22.06 -0.13 12.42
CA ILE A 55 21.20 -0.94 11.53
C ILE A 55 21.76 -0.85 10.10
N ASP A 56 22.16 -2.00 9.55
CA ASP A 56 22.74 -2.09 8.20
C ASP A 56 21.70 -2.32 7.10
N ASN A 57 20.54 -2.86 7.46
CA ASN A 57 19.48 -3.19 6.52
C ASN A 57 18.10 -2.99 7.16
N LEU A 58 17.25 -2.22 6.49
CA LEU A 58 15.89 -1.94 6.91
C LEU A 58 14.90 -2.47 5.87
N ARG A 59 13.88 -3.21 6.34
CA ARG A 59 12.76 -3.66 5.51
C ARG A 59 11.46 -3.15 6.11
N ILE A 60 10.68 -2.43 5.33
CA ILE A 60 9.39 -1.89 5.76
C ILE A 60 8.30 -2.57 4.95
N GLY A 61 7.47 -3.35 5.64
CA GLY A 61 6.15 -3.79 5.18
C GLY A 61 5.09 -2.82 5.66
N THR A 62 4.05 -2.62 4.86
CA THR A 62 2.92 -1.79 5.27
C THR A 62 1.63 -2.26 4.64
N THR A 63 0.54 -2.15 5.39
CA THR A 63 -0.82 -2.39 4.91
C THR A 63 -1.55 -1.11 4.50
N VAL A 64 -0.93 0.06 4.66
CA VAL A 64 -1.57 1.37 4.40
C VAL A 64 -2.05 1.48 2.95
N ALA A 65 -1.23 1.10 1.97
CA ALA A 65 -1.61 1.18 0.56
C ALA A 65 -2.78 0.23 0.21
N THR A 66 -2.75 -0.99 0.73
CA THR A 66 -3.82 -1.97 0.51
C THR A 66 -5.13 -1.51 1.14
N ASN A 67 -5.09 -0.99 2.37
CA ASN A 67 -6.27 -0.46 3.05
C ASN A 67 -6.81 0.79 2.34
N ALA A 68 -5.94 1.69 1.88
CA ALA A 68 -6.32 2.84 1.07
C ALA A 68 -7.08 2.43 -0.20
N LEU A 69 -6.64 1.36 -0.88
CA LEU A 69 -7.30 0.82 -2.06
C LEU A 69 -8.67 0.18 -1.73
N LEU A 70 -8.72 -0.66 -0.70
CA LEU A 70 -9.95 -1.35 -0.25
C LEU A 70 -11.03 -0.36 0.21
N GLU A 71 -10.63 0.65 1.00
CA GLU A 71 -11.50 1.69 1.53
C GLU A 71 -11.76 2.82 0.53
N ARG A 72 -11.11 2.77 -0.65
CA ARG A 72 -11.15 3.83 -1.68
C ARG A 72 -10.78 5.21 -1.14
N LYS A 73 -9.86 5.25 -0.19
CA LYS A 73 -9.28 6.48 0.36
C LYS A 73 -8.00 6.78 -0.39
N GLY A 74 -8.11 7.61 -1.42
CA GLY A 74 -6.97 8.03 -2.23
C GLY A 74 -7.26 9.34 -2.94
N ALA A 75 -6.28 9.80 -3.72
CA ALA A 75 -6.45 11.00 -4.53
C ALA A 75 -7.52 10.80 -5.60
N THR A 76 -8.15 11.91 -6.00
CA THR A 76 -8.93 11.90 -7.25
C THR A 76 -7.95 11.76 -8.42
N VAL A 77 -8.10 10.67 -9.18
CA VAL A 77 -7.22 10.36 -10.33
C VAL A 77 -7.92 10.61 -11.67
N ALA A 78 -7.13 11.01 -12.67
CA ALA A 78 -7.54 11.10 -14.06
C ALA A 78 -7.07 9.86 -14.85
N TYR A 79 -7.89 9.41 -15.80
CA TYR A 79 -7.51 8.38 -16.77
C TYR A 79 -7.39 9.02 -18.14
N VAL A 80 -6.19 9.04 -18.71
CA VAL A 80 -5.93 9.60 -20.03
C VAL A 80 -5.66 8.44 -20.98
N THR A 81 -6.34 8.43 -22.12
CA THR A 81 -6.28 7.33 -23.07
C THR A 81 -6.49 7.81 -24.50
N THR A 82 -6.32 6.92 -25.47
CA THR A 82 -6.56 7.17 -26.88
C THR A 82 -8.07 7.34 -27.16
N LYS A 83 -8.45 8.19 -28.11
CA LYS A 83 -9.85 8.37 -28.50
C LYS A 83 -10.53 7.06 -28.88
N GLY A 84 -11.73 6.85 -28.33
CA GLY A 84 -12.48 5.61 -28.41
C GLY A 84 -12.27 4.65 -27.24
N PHE A 85 -11.28 4.89 -26.38
CA PHE A 85 -10.91 3.97 -25.28
C PHE A 85 -11.29 4.47 -23.89
N ARG A 86 -12.01 5.60 -23.77
CA ARG A 86 -12.45 6.18 -22.48
C ARG A 86 -13.12 5.19 -21.52
N ASP A 87 -13.87 4.23 -22.08
CA ASP A 87 -14.71 3.31 -21.31
C ASP A 87 -14.01 1.99 -20.92
N VAL A 88 -12.75 1.79 -21.30
CA VAL A 88 -11.98 0.55 -20.99
C VAL A 88 -11.97 0.19 -19.50
N PRO A 89 -11.69 1.12 -18.56
CA PRO A 89 -11.72 0.81 -17.12
C PRO A 89 -13.11 0.40 -16.61
N PHE A 90 -14.18 0.81 -17.29
CA PHE A 90 -15.55 0.46 -16.95
C PHE A 90 -15.94 -0.89 -17.55
N ILE A 91 -15.47 -1.20 -18.77
CA ILE A 91 -15.71 -2.50 -19.42
C ILE A 91 -14.98 -3.62 -18.68
N GLN A 92 -13.79 -3.34 -18.11
CA GLN A 92 -13.00 -4.30 -17.31
C GLN A 92 -12.72 -5.62 -18.03
N ARG A 93 -12.60 -5.58 -19.37
CA ARG A 93 -12.41 -6.76 -20.25
C ARG A 93 -13.47 -7.86 -20.06
N GLY A 94 -14.64 -7.53 -19.49
CA GLY A 94 -15.66 -8.52 -19.18
C GLY A 94 -15.27 -9.53 -18.09
N ASN A 95 -14.25 -9.24 -17.28
CA ASN A 95 -13.79 -10.15 -16.24
C ASN A 95 -14.87 -10.34 -15.16
N ARG A 96 -15.48 -11.52 -15.10
CA ARG A 96 -16.51 -11.89 -14.11
C ARG A 96 -15.92 -12.84 -13.08
N LYS A 97 -16.09 -12.51 -11.80
CA LYS A 97 -15.67 -13.41 -10.70
C LYS A 97 -16.52 -14.67 -10.62
N TYR A 98 -17.82 -14.54 -10.89
CA TYR A 98 -18.80 -15.64 -10.88
C TYR A 98 -19.46 -15.69 -12.25
N HIS A 99 -19.06 -16.64 -13.11
CA HIS A 99 -19.46 -16.67 -14.53
C HIS A 99 -20.97 -16.91 -14.75
N TYR A 100 -21.60 -17.71 -13.89
CA TYR A 100 -23.00 -18.12 -14.02
C TYR A 100 -23.98 -17.35 -13.12
N ASP A 101 -23.47 -16.42 -12.32
CA ASP A 101 -24.32 -15.56 -11.49
C ASP A 101 -24.78 -14.35 -12.32
N MET A 102 -26.05 -14.36 -12.74
CA MET A 102 -26.65 -13.25 -13.48
C MET A 102 -26.84 -11.99 -12.63
N SER A 103 -26.80 -12.10 -11.30
CA SER A 103 -26.90 -10.97 -10.38
C SER A 103 -25.56 -10.29 -10.09
N TRP A 104 -24.45 -10.83 -10.61
CA TRP A 104 -23.11 -10.33 -10.33
C TRP A 104 -22.93 -8.88 -10.80
N VAL A 105 -22.50 -8.02 -9.87
CA VAL A 105 -22.17 -6.61 -10.14
C VAL A 105 -20.66 -6.44 -10.11
N LYS A 106 -20.10 -5.89 -11.19
CA LYS A 106 -18.66 -5.59 -11.28
C LYS A 106 -18.23 -4.50 -10.30
N PRO A 107 -16.99 -4.56 -9.78
CA PRO A 107 -16.44 -3.48 -8.96
C PRO A 107 -16.43 -2.15 -9.72
N LYS A 108 -16.77 -1.05 -9.05
CA LYS A 108 -16.65 0.29 -9.65
C LYS A 108 -15.17 0.61 -9.94
N PRO A 109 -14.81 1.27 -11.05
CA PRO A 109 -13.43 1.72 -11.27
C PRO A 109 -12.96 2.71 -10.20
N LEU A 110 -11.65 2.99 -10.15
CA LEU A 110 -11.07 3.95 -9.19
C LEU A 110 -11.39 5.42 -9.55
N MET A 111 -11.74 5.68 -10.81
CA MET A 111 -12.09 6.99 -11.34
C MET A 111 -13.56 7.06 -11.75
N LYS A 112 -14.13 8.28 -11.73
CA LYS A 112 -15.44 8.56 -12.32
C LYS A 112 -15.26 8.76 -13.83
N ARG A 113 -16.28 8.43 -14.62
CA ARG A 113 -16.22 8.58 -16.09
C ARG A 113 -15.92 10.01 -16.55
N ARG A 114 -16.39 11.01 -15.80
CA ARG A 114 -16.08 12.43 -16.03
C ARG A 114 -14.61 12.82 -15.78
N HIS A 115 -13.80 11.94 -15.20
CA HIS A 115 -12.37 12.11 -15.02
C HIS A 115 -11.56 11.29 -16.04
N CYS A 116 -12.22 10.77 -17.07
CA CYS A 116 -11.57 10.06 -18.17
C CYS A 116 -11.49 10.97 -19.39
N PHE A 117 -10.28 11.18 -19.89
CA PHE A 117 -9.95 12.09 -20.99
C PHE A 117 -9.35 11.31 -22.16
N GLU A 118 -9.66 11.77 -23.37
CA GLU A 118 -9.25 11.14 -24.62
C GLU A 118 -8.31 12.07 -25.39
N LEU A 119 -7.27 11.50 -25.98
CA LEU A 119 -6.35 12.18 -26.90
C LEU A 119 -6.53 11.63 -28.31
N ASP A 120 -6.52 12.52 -29.31
CA ASP A 120 -6.48 12.18 -30.73
C ASP A 120 -5.08 11.68 -31.09
N GLU A 121 -4.83 10.39 -30.84
CA GLU A 121 -3.53 9.72 -31.01
C GLU A 121 -3.76 8.30 -31.55
N ARG A 122 -2.78 7.68 -32.22
CA ARG A 122 -2.78 6.25 -32.57
C ARG A 122 -1.37 5.79 -32.93
N ILE A 123 -0.95 4.64 -32.36
CA ILE A 123 0.22 3.82 -32.77
C ILE A 123 -0.26 2.54 -33.43
#